data_AF-A0A7R8ZTT8-F1
#
_entry.id   AF-A0A7R8ZTT8-F1
#
_cell.length_a   1.000
_cell.length_b   1.000
_cell.length_c   1.000
_cell.angle_alpha   90.00
_cell.angle_beta   90.00
_cell.angle_gamma   90.00
#
_symmetry.space_group_name_H-M   'P 1'
#
loop_
_entity.id
_entity.type
_entity.pdbx_description
1 polymer ?
#
loop_
_entity_poly.entity_id
_entity_poly.type
_entity_poly.pdbx_seq_one_letter_code
_entity_poly.pdbx_strand_id
1 'polypeptide(L)'
;WISQVLLAKEDWGHIKRVLSDGGEPSLYHLDRKPMFRSNDSHPRPPLKLQMSSLDSRKIVVRNPLTAAREELVRVQVDSPNVLVRSPLGEVVPHQLNPLWQEGQDGKMAVQDDAFELLFLASLPPLSLMVYSMESRSELPAESDLSTIYSSSAVSGSSHFLHKPLPRGNDVQIENARVRLQVDGRTGQLQHLEDKETGRRHVLRMTLGHYPTEPHETGSYLMKVVSHDPSALLGIPLGTELHRPEVVIISGPLETELAVMLKGKSIVYSWKVLHAGSEATRESPRARRPTGLCAG
;
A
#
# COMPACT_ATOMS: atom_id res chain seq x y z
N TRP A 1 6.90 -8.86 2.02
CA TRP A 1 5.50 -8.90 1.58
C TRP A 1 5.50 -8.65 0.08
N ILE A 2 5.25 -9.66 -0.76
CA ILE A 2 5.47 -9.62 -2.23
C ILE A 2 4.26 -10.18 -2.99
N SER A 3 3.43 -9.31 -3.58
CA SER A 3 2.56 -9.58 -4.73
C SER A 3 3.25 -8.95 -5.91
N GLN A 4 3.56 -9.80 -6.89
CA GLN A 4 3.99 -9.38 -8.21
C GLN A 4 2.72 -9.23 -9.05
N VAL A 5 2.48 -8.02 -9.50
CA VAL A 5 1.48 -7.72 -10.52
C VAL A 5 2.24 -7.68 -11.84
N LEU A 6 1.94 -8.63 -12.72
CA LEU A 6 2.48 -8.71 -14.07
C LEU A 6 1.49 -8.05 -15.03
N LEU A 7 1.97 -7.16 -15.87
CA LEU A 7 1.26 -6.74 -17.08
C LEU A 7 2.11 -7.30 -18.23
N ALA A 8 1.50 -7.93 -19.24
CA ALA A 8 2.23 -8.74 -20.23
C ALA A 8 2.66 -7.96 -21.49
N LYS A 9 3.91 -8.18 -21.98
CA LYS A 9 4.28 -8.69 -23.35
C LYS A 9 5.80 -8.97 -23.56
N GLU A 10 6.10 -10.12 -24.19
CA GLU A 10 7.37 -10.66 -24.79
C GLU A 10 8.51 -11.12 -23.84
N ASP A 11 9.08 -12.33 -23.88
CA ASP A 11 9.18 -13.42 -24.88
C ASP A 11 8.81 -14.81 -24.31
N TRP A 12 7.78 -15.49 -24.85
CA TRP A 12 7.61 -16.96 -24.72
C TRP A 12 6.96 -17.51 -26.01
N GLY A 13 7.75 -18.19 -26.83
CA GLY A 13 7.40 -18.65 -28.19
C GLY A 13 6.30 -19.72 -28.32
N HIS A 14 5.50 -20.00 -27.28
CA HIS A 14 4.50 -21.09 -27.32
C HIS A 14 3.04 -20.68 -27.12
N ILE A 15 2.72 -19.40 -26.82
CA ILE A 15 1.34 -18.93 -26.63
C ILE A 15 0.99 -17.85 -27.67
N LYS A 16 1.20 -18.17 -28.95
CA LYS A 16 0.98 -17.21 -30.06
C LYS A 16 -0.38 -17.36 -30.76
N ARG A 17 -1.29 -18.21 -30.28
CA ARG A 17 -2.47 -18.62 -31.06
C ARG A 17 -3.84 -18.17 -30.54
N VAL A 18 -3.94 -17.44 -29.42
CA VAL A 18 -5.24 -17.16 -28.77
C VAL A 18 -5.64 -15.68 -28.76
N LEU A 19 -4.75 -14.73 -29.10
CA LEU A 19 -5.07 -13.31 -29.06
C LEU A 19 -4.64 -12.63 -30.37
N SER A 20 -5.44 -12.85 -31.41
CA SER A 20 -5.42 -12.09 -32.65
C SER A 20 -6.73 -11.32 -32.78
N ASP A 21 -6.84 -10.20 -32.06
CA ASP A 21 -7.65 -9.09 -32.56
C ASP A 21 -7.24 -7.77 -31.89
N GLY A 22 -6.76 -6.84 -32.72
CA GLY A 22 -6.76 -5.39 -32.50
C GLY A 22 -6.04 -4.79 -31.28
N GLY A 23 -4.79 -4.34 -31.48
CA GLY A 23 -4.14 -3.32 -30.65
C GLY A 23 -2.93 -3.83 -29.87
N GLU A 24 -1.73 -3.39 -30.27
CA GLU A 24 -0.48 -3.82 -29.62
C GLU A 24 -0.37 -3.25 -28.19
N PRO A 25 -0.22 -4.12 -27.16
CA PRO A 25 -0.04 -3.67 -25.78
C PRO A 25 1.44 -3.45 -25.45
N SER A 26 1.73 -2.37 -24.72
CA SER A 26 3.05 -1.97 -24.24
C SER A 26 3.32 -2.44 -22.79
N LEU A 27 4.51 -3.01 -22.55
CA LEU A 27 4.93 -3.70 -21.31
C LEU A 27 5.75 -2.79 -20.37
N TYR A 28 5.40 -2.73 -19.07
CA TYR A 28 6.29 -2.20 -18.02
C TYR A 28 6.18 -2.94 -16.67
N HIS A 29 7.34 -3.01 -15.99
CA HIS A 29 7.64 -3.81 -14.79
C HIS A 29 7.42 -3.00 -13.50
N LEU A 30 6.67 -3.53 -12.52
CA LEU A 30 6.63 -2.98 -11.15
C LEU A 30 7.30 -3.96 -10.19
N ASP A 31 8.55 -3.67 -9.83
CA ASP A 31 9.37 -4.50 -8.93
C ASP A 31 9.01 -4.24 -7.46
N ARG A 32 8.98 -5.31 -6.67
CA ARG A 32 9.08 -5.26 -5.20
C ARG A 32 10.45 -5.78 -4.82
N LYS A 33 11.48 -4.97 -5.04
CA LYS A 33 12.65 -5.08 -4.17
C LYS A 33 12.31 -4.34 -2.87
N PRO A 34 12.74 -4.79 -1.68
CA PRO A 34 13.12 -3.80 -0.66
C PRO A 34 14.05 -2.78 -1.34
N MET A 35 14.34 -1.62 -0.77
CA MET A 35 15.47 -0.81 -1.28
C MET A 35 16.83 -1.52 -1.08
N PHE A 36 17.02 -2.73 -1.61
CA PHE A 36 18.30 -3.34 -1.91
C PHE A 36 18.46 -3.31 -3.43
N ARG A 37 19.22 -2.27 -3.78
CA ARG A 37 19.65 -1.81 -5.09
C ARG A 37 20.48 -2.91 -5.76
N SER A 38 20.14 -3.26 -7.00
CA SER A 38 21.10 -3.86 -7.92
C SER A 38 21.50 -2.78 -8.94
N ASN A 39 22.80 -2.66 -9.20
CA ASN A 39 23.47 -1.42 -9.65
C ASN A 39 23.12 -0.84 -11.03
N ASP A 40 22.26 -1.43 -11.87
CA ASP A 40 22.22 -1.05 -13.31
C ASP A 40 20.86 -0.61 -13.88
N SER A 41 19.93 -0.11 -13.07
CA SER A 41 18.74 0.54 -13.63
C SER A 41 18.21 1.65 -12.75
N HIS A 42 18.14 2.86 -13.31
CA HIS A 42 17.43 3.99 -12.72
C HIS A 42 16.04 3.57 -12.22
N PRO A 43 15.55 4.10 -11.09
CA PRO A 43 14.21 3.80 -10.60
C PRO A 43 13.19 4.19 -11.68
N ARG A 44 12.54 3.19 -12.27
CA ARG A 44 11.38 3.45 -13.13
C ARG A 44 10.25 3.88 -12.20
N PRO A 45 9.60 5.04 -12.45
CA PRO A 45 8.47 5.46 -11.65
C PRO A 45 7.37 4.39 -11.69
N PRO A 46 6.55 4.27 -10.65
CA PRO A 46 5.41 3.37 -10.67
C PRO A 46 4.55 3.66 -11.91
N LEU A 47 4.15 2.59 -12.62
CA LEU A 47 3.41 2.72 -13.87
C LEU A 47 2.01 3.25 -13.56
N LYS A 48 1.75 4.49 -13.95
CA LYS A 48 0.41 5.10 -13.95
C LYS A 48 -0.37 4.60 -15.17
N LEU A 49 -1.42 3.82 -14.91
CA LEU A 49 -2.28 3.29 -15.95
C LEU A 49 -3.25 4.35 -16.44
N GLN A 50 -3.19 4.61 -17.74
CA GLN A 50 -4.10 5.51 -18.42
C GLN A 50 -5.41 4.77 -18.69
N MET A 51 -6.44 5.10 -17.91
CA MET A 51 -7.82 4.61 -18.01
C MET A 51 -8.65 5.50 -18.94
N SER A 52 -8.29 6.77 -19.09
CA SER A 52 -8.96 7.75 -19.95
C SER A 52 -8.93 7.42 -21.45
N SER A 53 -7.98 6.59 -21.89
CA SER A 53 -7.72 6.30 -23.31
C SER A 53 -8.21 4.93 -23.79
N LEU A 54 -8.59 4.01 -22.88
CA LEU A 54 -9.06 2.67 -23.24
C LEU A 54 -10.16 2.19 -22.29
N ASP A 55 -11.23 1.63 -22.87
CA ASP A 55 -12.42 1.16 -22.14
C ASP A 55 -12.11 0.06 -21.12
N SER A 56 -11.05 -0.73 -21.36
CA SER A 56 -10.63 -1.80 -20.44
C SER A 56 -9.11 -2.04 -20.44
N ARG A 57 -8.55 -2.28 -19.26
CA ARG A 57 -7.18 -2.73 -19.02
C ARG A 57 -7.20 -4.09 -18.33
N LYS A 58 -6.27 -4.98 -18.67
CA LYS A 58 -6.11 -6.26 -17.97
C LYS A 58 -4.93 -6.18 -17.02
N ILE A 59 -5.10 -6.65 -15.79
CA ILE A 59 -4.06 -6.83 -14.78
C ILE A 59 -3.82 -8.32 -14.60
N VAL A 60 -2.60 -8.80 -14.83
CA VAL A 60 -2.24 -10.18 -14.52
C VAL A 60 -1.57 -10.22 -13.16
N VAL A 61 -2.00 -11.10 -12.27
CA VAL A 61 -1.41 -11.25 -10.94
C VAL A 61 -0.92 -12.67 -10.80
N ARG A 62 0.36 -12.83 -10.45
CA ARG A 62 0.99 -14.14 -10.30
C ARG A 62 1.08 -14.52 -8.85
N ASN A 63 0.76 -15.77 -8.53
CA ASN A 63 1.19 -16.41 -7.29
C ASN A 63 2.30 -17.43 -7.59
N PRO A 64 3.57 -17.12 -7.28
CA PRO A 64 4.66 -18.08 -7.45
C PRO A 64 4.74 -19.11 -6.32
N LEU A 65 3.91 -19.02 -5.27
CA LEU A 65 3.94 -19.90 -4.11
C LEU A 65 3.07 -21.13 -4.32
N THR A 66 3.42 -22.22 -3.63
CA THR A 66 2.65 -23.47 -3.62
C THR A 66 1.42 -23.44 -2.70
N ALA A 67 1.18 -22.32 -2.01
CA ALA A 67 0.02 -22.10 -1.16
C ALA A 67 -0.91 -21.05 -1.78
N ALA A 68 -2.21 -21.19 -1.55
CA ALA A 68 -3.19 -20.16 -1.89
C ALA A 68 -2.91 -18.90 -1.07
N ARG A 69 -3.19 -17.73 -1.64
CA ARG A 69 -3.02 -16.46 -0.93
C ARG A 69 -4.06 -15.44 -1.37
N GLU A 70 -4.46 -14.61 -0.42
CA GLU A 70 -5.13 -13.34 -0.70
C GLU A 70 -4.11 -12.23 -0.50
N GLU A 71 -4.00 -11.32 -1.47
CA GLU A 71 -3.08 -10.21 -1.37
C GLU A 71 -3.68 -8.91 -1.90
N LEU A 72 -3.47 -7.83 -1.16
CA LEU A 72 -3.88 -6.49 -1.59
C LEU A 72 -2.97 -6.04 -2.74
N VAL A 73 -3.57 -5.89 -3.92
CA VAL A 73 -2.95 -5.37 -5.12
C VAL A 73 -3.07 -3.86 -5.11
N ARG A 74 -1.99 -3.15 -5.50
CA ARG A 74 -1.94 -1.69 -5.60
C ARG A 74 -1.50 -1.30 -7.00
N VAL A 75 -2.22 -0.37 -7.61
CA VAL A 75 -1.99 0.07 -8.99
C VAL A 75 -2.22 1.57 -9.07
N GLN A 76 -1.38 2.31 -9.80
CA GLN A 76 -1.64 3.72 -10.05
C GLN A 76 -2.54 3.89 -11.27
N VAL A 77 -3.55 4.74 -11.17
CA VAL A 77 -4.50 5.07 -12.24
C VAL A 77 -4.60 6.57 -12.42
N ASP A 78 -5.00 7.03 -13.60
CA ASP A 78 -5.17 8.45 -13.95
C ASP A 78 -6.59 9.00 -13.71
N SER A 79 -7.52 8.15 -13.30
CA SER A 79 -8.93 8.48 -13.14
C SER A 79 -9.49 7.81 -11.89
N PRO A 80 -10.37 8.49 -11.13
CA PRO A 80 -11.07 7.88 -10.01
C PRO A 80 -12.28 7.04 -10.46
N ASN A 81 -12.70 7.16 -11.73
CA ASN A 81 -13.87 6.45 -12.27
C ASN A 81 -13.47 5.07 -12.80
N VAL A 82 -13.00 4.20 -11.91
CA VAL A 82 -12.51 2.86 -12.26
C VAL A 82 -13.36 1.79 -11.58
N LEU A 83 -13.55 0.66 -12.27
CA LEU A 83 -14.16 -0.55 -11.76
C LEU A 83 -13.19 -1.71 -11.94
N VAL A 84 -13.03 -2.56 -10.93
CA VAL A 84 -12.23 -3.79 -11.03
C VAL A 84 -13.15 -4.99 -11.17
N ARG A 85 -12.87 -5.89 -12.13
CA ARG A 85 -13.53 -7.18 -12.26
C ARG A 85 -12.58 -8.34 -12.05
N SER A 86 -13.11 -9.39 -11.43
CA SER A 86 -12.44 -10.66 -11.22
C SER A 86 -12.28 -11.41 -12.56
N PRO A 87 -11.48 -12.48 -12.60
CA PRO A 87 -11.41 -13.37 -13.78
C PRO A 87 -12.76 -13.98 -14.18
N LEU A 88 -13.73 -14.01 -13.26
CA LEU A 88 -15.09 -14.49 -13.50
C LEU A 88 -16.04 -13.37 -13.99
N GLY A 89 -15.54 -12.14 -14.12
CA GLY A 89 -16.33 -10.97 -14.55
C GLY A 89 -17.09 -10.25 -13.42
N GLU A 90 -16.98 -10.73 -12.19
CA GLU A 90 -17.64 -10.15 -11.02
C GLU A 90 -16.93 -8.87 -10.57
N VAL A 91 -17.69 -7.90 -10.07
CA VAL A 91 -17.11 -6.66 -9.53
C VAL A 91 -16.37 -6.95 -8.22
N VAL A 92 -15.12 -6.52 -8.15
CA VAL A 92 -14.26 -6.66 -6.96
C VAL A 92 -14.32 -5.37 -6.14
N PRO A 93 -14.61 -5.46 -4.82
CA PRO A 93 -14.49 -4.32 -3.93
C PRO A 93 -13.09 -3.71 -3.99
N HIS A 94 -13.02 -2.40 -4.12
CA HIS A 94 -11.77 -1.68 -4.27
C HIS A 94 -11.79 -0.39 -3.44
N GLN A 95 -10.61 0.18 -3.25
CA GLN A 95 -10.39 1.44 -2.57
C GLN A 95 -9.50 2.33 -3.44
N LEU A 96 -9.83 3.61 -3.52
CA LEU A 96 -9.03 4.65 -4.16
C LEU A 96 -8.42 5.55 -3.11
N ASN A 97 -7.10 5.73 -3.23
CA ASN A 97 -6.30 6.60 -2.41
C ASN A 97 -5.75 7.77 -3.23
N PRO A 98 -5.64 8.97 -2.64
CA PRO A 98 -4.90 10.07 -3.23
C PRO A 98 -3.41 9.73 -3.33
N LEU A 99 -2.75 10.18 -4.40
CA LEU A 99 -1.29 10.21 -4.47
C LEU A 99 -0.77 11.58 -4.03
N TRP A 100 0.31 11.56 -3.26
CA TRP A 100 0.89 12.76 -2.68
C TRP A 100 2.17 13.15 -3.42
N GLN A 101 2.40 14.45 -3.53
CA GLN A 101 3.67 15.03 -3.92
C GLN A 101 4.05 16.15 -2.95
N GLU A 102 5.36 16.40 -2.85
CA GLU A 102 5.85 17.62 -2.25
C GLU A 102 5.49 18.78 -3.19
N GLY A 103 4.57 19.64 -2.72
CA GLY A 103 4.17 20.83 -3.44
C GLY A 103 5.27 21.89 -3.47
N GLN A 104 5.12 22.89 -4.34
CA GLN A 104 6.11 23.96 -4.57
C GLN A 104 6.44 24.75 -3.28
N ASP A 105 5.51 24.79 -2.32
CA ASP A 105 5.67 25.46 -1.02
C ASP A 105 6.27 24.57 0.08
N GLY A 106 6.77 23.37 -0.25
CA GLY A 106 7.27 22.39 0.74
C GLY A 106 6.15 21.83 1.65
N LYS A 107 4.91 21.84 1.15
CA LYS A 107 3.71 21.27 1.79
C LYS A 107 3.21 20.07 0.99
N MET A 108 2.53 19.15 1.64
CA MET A 108 1.89 18.03 0.94
C MET A 108 0.77 18.53 0.02
N ALA A 109 0.84 18.14 -1.24
CA ALA A 109 -0.21 18.35 -2.22
C ALA A 109 -0.72 16.99 -2.72
N VAL A 110 -2.04 16.89 -2.90
CA VAL A 110 -2.64 15.73 -3.56
C VAL A 110 -2.61 15.94 -5.07
N GLN A 111 -2.24 14.89 -5.80
CA GLN A 111 -2.35 14.86 -7.26
C GLN A 111 -3.81 14.72 -7.67
N ASP A 112 -4.30 15.63 -8.52
CA ASP A 112 -5.68 15.59 -9.02
C ASP A 112 -5.89 14.55 -10.12
N ASP A 113 -4.83 14.19 -10.83
CA ASP A 113 -4.89 13.34 -12.01
C ASP A 113 -4.31 11.94 -11.74
N ALA A 114 -3.97 11.60 -10.49
CA ALA A 114 -3.27 10.37 -10.17
C ALA A 114 -3.77 9.77 -8.85
N PHE A 115 -4.15 8.51 -8.90
CA PHE A 115 -4.77 7.79 -7.78
C PHE A 115 -4.11 6.44 -7.59
N GLU A 116 -4.09 5.94 -6.36
CA GLU A 116 -3.73 4.57 -6.06
C GLU A 116 -5.01 3.75 -5.88
N LEU A 117 -5.20 2.76 -6.73
CA LEU A 117 -6.27 1.78 -6.68
C LEU A 117 -5.79 0.53 -5.92
N LEU A 118 -6.58 0.11 -4.93
CA LEU A 118 -6.35 -1.06 -4.11
C LEU A 118 -7.50 -2.05 -4.25
N PHE A 119 -7.21 -3.33 -4.42
CA PHE A 119 -8.21 -4.39 -4.39
C PHE A 119 -7.60 -5.70 -3.90
N LEU A 120 -8.42 -6.57 -3.32
CA LEU A 120 -7.95 -7.87 -2.82
C LEU A 120 -7.96 -8.90 -3.95
N ALA A 121 -6.81 -9.48 -4.27
CA ALA A 121 -6.69 -10.56 -5.24
C ALA A 121 -6.57 -11.91 -4.54
N SER A 122 -7.48 -12.85 -4.84
CA SER A 122 -7.42 -14.23 -4.38
C SER A 122 -6.75 -15.10 -5.43
N LEU A 123 -5.63 -15.72 -5.06
CA LEU A 123 -4.73 -16.41 -5.97
C LEU A 123 -4.51 -17.85 -5.52
N PRO A 124 -4.90 -18.85 -6.34
CA PRO A 124 -4.53 -20.25 -6.10
C PRO A 124 -3.01 -20.48 -6.09
N PRO A 125 -2.52 -21.61 -5.57
CA PRO A 125 -1.12 -22.02 -5.72
C PRO A 125 -0.64 -21.96 -7.17
N LEU A 126 0.59 -21.48 -7.39
CA LEU A 126 1.30 -21.50 -8.67
C LEU A 126 0.48 -20.96 -9.86
N SER A 127 -0.34 -19.92 -9.61
CA SER A 127 -1.35 -19.45 -10.57
C SER A 127 -1.03 -18.10 -11.19
N LEU A 128 -1.73 -17.81 -12.28
CA LEU A 128 -1.85 -16.49 -12.93
C LEU A 128 -3.33 -16.16 -13.03
N MET A 129 -3.75 -15.05 -12.44
CA MET A 129 -5.13 -14.58 -12.47
C MET A 129 -5.21 -13.25 -13.23
N VAL A 130 -6.22 -13.08 -14.07
CA VAL A 130 -6.40 -11.87 -14.89
C VAL A 130 -7.61 -11.09 -14.40
N TYR A 131 -7.36 -9.93 -13.82
CA TYR A 131 -8.38 -8.96 -13.46
C TYR A 131 -8.57 -7.97 -14.61
N SER A 132 -9.78 -7.41 -14.77
CA SER A 132 -9.96 -6.24 -15.65
C SER A 132 -10.20 -4.98 -14.83
N MET A 133 -9.68 -3.86 -15.31
CA MET A 133 -10.11 -2.54 -14.91
C MET A 133 -10.88 -1.94 -16.07
N GLU A 134 -12.01 -1.34 -15.78
CA GLU A 134 -12.87 -0.68 -16.76
C GLU A 134 -13.11 0.75 -16.30
N SER A 135 -13.18 1.67 -17.25
CA SER A 135 -13.64 3.02 -16.97
C SER A 135 -15.16 2.99 -16.78
N ARG A 136 -15.68 3.67 -15.76
CA ARG A 136 -17.13 3.87 -15.58
C ARG A 136 -17.53 5.29 -15.96
N SER A 137 -18.72 5.43 -16.55
CA SER A 137 -19.32 6.74 -16.84
C SER A 137 -19.84 7.44 -15.59
N GLU A 138 -20.20 6.66 -14.56
CA GLU A 138 -20.72 7.14 -13.29
C GLU A 138 -19.59 7.63 -12.38
N LEU A 139 -19.92 8.60 -11.53
CA LEU A 139 -19.01 9.08 -10.49
C LEU A 139 -18.65 7.94 -9.52
N PRO A 140 -17.50 8.04 -8.84
CA PRO A 140 -17.11 7.02 -7.90
C PRO A 140 -18.08 6.96 -6.74
N ALA A 141 -18.43 5.75 -6.29
CA ALA A 141 -19.18 5.62 -5.06
C ALA A 141 -18.34 6.16 -3.90
N GLU A 142 -18.95 6.88 -2.96
CA GLU A 142 -18.24 7.39 -1.78
C GLU A 142 -17.58 6.26 -0.97
N SER A 143 -18.13 5.04 -1.05
CA SER A 143 -17.56 3.84 -0.44
C SER A 143 -16.22 3.42 -1.03
N ASP A 144 -15.96 3.74 -2.30
CA ASP A 144 -14.73 3.38 -2.99
C ASP A 144 -13.61 4.38 -2.68
N LEU A 145 -13.96 5.60 -2.24
CA LEU A 145 -13.03 6.69 -1.98
C LEU A 145 -12.55 6.69 -0.53
N SER A 146 -11.25 6.88 -0.33
CA SER A 146 -10.70 7.08 1.01
C SER A 146 -10.99 8.48 1.57
N THR A 147 -11.03 8.58 2.90
CA THR A 147 -11.09 9.85 3.62
C THR A 147 -9.68 10.26 4.06
N ILE A 148 -9.35 11.52 3.83
CA ILE A 148 -8.07 12.12 4.20
C ILE A 148 -8.22 12.84 5.54
N TYR A 149 -7.32 12.55 6.48
CA TYR A 149 -7.13 13.32 7.70
C TYR A 149 -5.73 13.93 7.73
N SER A 150 -5.62 15.24 7.91
CA SER A 150 -4.31 15.90 7.98
C SER A 150 -4.28 17.05 8.99
N SER A 151 -3.08 17.33 9.51
CA SER A 151 -2.83 18.44 10.44
C SER A 151 -2.82 19.82 9.77
N SER A 152 -2.52 19.86 8.47
CA SER A 152 -2.42 21.03 7.59
C SER A 152 -3.57 21.03 6.59
N ALA A 153 -3.94 22.22 6.10
CA ALA A 153 -4.78 22.31 4.91
C ALA A 153 -4.05 21.64 3.75
N VAL A 154 -4.67 20.62 3.17
CA VAL A 154 -4.18 19.93 1.98
C VAL A 154 -4.73 20.68 0.78
N SER A 155 -3.84 21.06 -0.13
CA SER A 155 -4.21 21.62 -1.43
C SER A 155 -4.25 20.51 -2.48
N GLY A 156 -5.20 20.61 -3.40
CA GLY A 156 -5.44 19.57 -4.42
C GLY A 156 -6.39 18.48 -3.90
N SER A 157 -7.16 17.93 -4.82
CA SER A 157 -8.26 16.97 -4.73
C SER A 157 -9.63 17.54 -4.35
N SER A 158 -10.51 17.64 -5.36
CA SER A 158 -11.97 17.74 -5.19
C SER A 158 -12.66 16.39 -4.96
N HIS A 159 -11.95 15.27 -5.19
CA HIS A 159 -12.54 13.93 -5.19
C HIS A 159 -12.63 13.29 -3.80
N PHE A 160 -11.70 13.59 -2.90
CA PHE A 160 -11.63 12.95 -1.59
C PHE A 160 -12.17 13.85 -0.48
N LEU A 161 -12.84 13.22 0.50
CA LEU A 161 -13.30 13.92 1.69
C LEU A 161 -12.11 14.28 2.59
N HIS A 162 -11.95 15.57 2.85
CA HIS A 162 -10.91 16.10 3.73
C HIS A 162 -11.46 16.39 5.12
N LYS A 163 -10.79 15.88 6.16
CA LYS A 163 -11.10 16.13 7.57
C LYS A 163 -9.86 16.64 8.30
N PRO A 164 -9.98 17.66 9.17
CA PRO A 164 -8.86 18.09 9.98
C PRO A 164 -8.49 17.02 11.00
N LEU A 165 -7.20 16.77 11.20
CA LEU A 165 -6.71 15.95 12.30
C LEU A 165 -6.81 16.74 13.61
N PRO A 166 -7.48 16.22 14.65
CA PRO A 166 -7.57 16.90 15.95
C PRO A 166 -6.18 17.18 16.52
N ARG A 167 -5.89 18.44 16.83
CA ARG A 167 -4.56 18.84 17.31
C ARG A 167 -4.29 18.29 18.71
N GLY A 168 -3.15 17.62 18.87
CA GLY A 168 -2.60 17.27 20.18
C GLY A 168 -3.12 15.96 20.79
N ASN A 169 -4.02 15.25 20.12
CA ASN A 169 -4.50 13.94 20.58
C ASN A 169 -3.74 12.81 19.90
N ASP A 170 -3.54 11.71 20.64
CA ASP A 170 -3.12 10.44 20.04
C ASP A 170 -4.19 9.95 19.06
N VAL A 171 -3.75 9.42 17.94
CA VAL A 171 -4.60 8.85 16.92
C VAL A 171 -4.65 7.34 17.08
N GLN A 172 -5.85 6.78 16.98
CA GLN A 172 -6.07 5.34 17.01
C GLN A 172 -6.47 4.85 15.62
N ILE A 173 -5.80 3.81 15.16
CA ILE A 173 -6.10 3.13 13.89
C ILE A 173 -6.31 1.66 14.23
N GLU A 174 -7.39 1.07 13.78
CA GLU A 174 -7.71 -0.30 14.14
C GLU A 174 -8.42 -1.06 13.03
N ASN A 175 -8.26 -2.37 13.06
CA ASN A 175 -9.09 -3.30 12.31
C ASN A 175 -9.75 -4.28 13.31
N ALA A 176 -10.29 -5.40 12.81
CA ALA A 176 -10.92 -6.42 13.63
C ALA A 176 -9.96 -7.12 14.63
N ARG A 177 -8.64 -7.12 14.38
CA ARG A 177 -7.65 -7.89 15.16
C ARG A 177 -6.68 -7.05 15.97
N VAL A 178 -6.30 -5.88 15.48
CA VAL A 178 -5.28 -5.03 16.09
C VAL A 178 -5.74 -3.59 16.21
N ARG A 179 -5.25 -2.90 17.23
CA ARG A 179 -5.35 -1.45 17.40
C ARG A 179 -3.95 -0.87 17.55
N LEU A 180 -3.66 0.14 16.74
CA LEU A 180 -2.46 0.96 16.81
C LEU A 180 -2.81 2.29 17.47
N GLN A 181 -1.99 2.71 18.44
CA GLN A 181 -2.04 4.06 18.99
C GLN A 181 -0.77 4.79 18.58
N VAL A 182 -0.95 5.92 17.91
CA VAL A 182 0.10 6.74 17.32
C VAL A 182 0.02 8.14 17.93
N ASP A 183 1.16 8.74 18.22
CA ASP A 183 1.23 10.16 18.58
C ASP A 183 0.79 11.01 17.38
N GLY A 184 -0.31 11.75 17.49
CA GLY A 184 -0.83 12.58 16.40
C GLY A 184 0.06 13.77 16.01
N ARG A 185 1.01 14.16 16.87
CA ARG A 185 1.97 15.24 16.61
C ARG A 185 3.25 14.73 15.96
N THR A 186 3.74 13.56 16.37
CA THR A 186 5.02 13.02 15.88
C THR A 186 4.86 11.91 14.85
N GLY A 187 3.67 11.32 14.73
CA GLY A 187 3.40 10.16 13.89
C GLY A 187 4.12 8.89 14.36
N GLN A 188 4.59 8.86 15.61
CA GLN A 188 5.26 7.70 16.18
C GLN A 188 4.26 6.69 16.74
N LEU A 189 4.45 5.42 16.40
CA LEU A 189 3.69 4.34 17.00
C LEU A 189 4.11 4.19 18.47
N GLN A 190 3.14 4.25 19.37
CA GLN A 190 3.35 4.14 20.81
C GLN A 190 2.90 2.76 21.33
N HIS A 191 1.74 2.28 20.85
CA HIS A 191 1.15 1.04 21.32
C HIS A 191 0.56 0.21 20.19
N LEU A 192 0.72 -1.10 20.30
CA LEU A 192 0.03 -2.12 19.51
C LEU A 192 -0.78 -2.99 20.48
N GLU A 193 -2.08 -3.06 20.28
CA GLU A 193 -2.98 -3.92 21.03
C GLU A 193 -3.49 -5.03 20.11
N ASP A 194 -3.32 -6.27 20.53
CA ASP A 194 -4.00 -7.43 19.97
C ASP A 194 -5.38 -7.53 20.64
N LYS A 195 -6.44 -7.37 19.85
CA LYS A 195 -7.83 -7.33 20.33
C LYS A 195 -8.37 -8.71 20.73
N GLU A 196 -7.79 -9.79 20.21
CA GLU A 196 -8.22 -11.16 20.54
C GLU A 196 -7.69 -11.55 21.92
N THR A 197 -6.42 -11.23 22.19
CA THR A 197 -5.77 -11.58 23.46
C THR A 197 -5.85 -10.48 24.51
N GLY A 198 -6.22 -9.24 24.13
CA GLY A 198 -6.18 -8.05 24.97
C GLY A 198 -4.77 -7.58 25.33
N ARG A 199 -3.73 -8.15 24.70
CA ARG A 199 -2.33 -7.84 25.02
C ARG A 199 -1.92 -6.53 24.37
N ARG A 200 -1.34 -5.64 25.18
CA ARG A 200 -0.80 -4.35 24.72
C ARG A 200 0.72 -4.37 24.76
N HIS A 201 1.33 -4.03 23.63
CA HIS A 201 2.76 -3.90 23.44
C HIS A 201 3.12 -2.43 23.29
N VAL A 202 4.06 -1.96 24.10
CA VAL A 202 4.65 -0.63 23.95
C VAL A 202 5.72 -0.71 22.86
N LEU A 203 5.60 0.12 21.84
CA LEU A 203 6.52 0.19 20.72
C LEU A 203 7.20 1.57 20.73
N ARG A 204 8.50 1.59 20.44
CA ARG A 204 9.27 2.82 20.27
C ARG A 204 10.09 2.71 19.01
N MET A 205 9.88 3.64 18.08
CA MET A 205 10.66 3.75 16.86
C MET A 205 11.55 4.98 16.92
N THR A 206 12.80 4.84 16.51
CA THR A 206 13.73 5.96 16.38
C THR A 206 14.38 5.90 15.01
N LEU A 207 14.43 7.05 14.35
CA LEU A 207 15.13 7.22 13.09
C LEU A 207 16.46 7.91 13.37
N GLY A 208 17.51 7.46 12.70
CA GLY A 208 18.85 8.01 12.85
C GLY A 208 19.72 7.67 11.66
N HIS A 209 20.93 8.21 11.68
CA HIS A 209 21.94 7.92 10.67
C HIS A 209 23.29 7.71 11.35
N TYR A 210 24.10 6.84 10.76
CA TYR A 210 25.48 6.65 11.21
C TYR A 210 26.39 7.60 10.44
N PRO A 211 27.22 8.40 11.14
CA PRO A 211 28.28 9.15 10.48
C PRO A 211 29.30 8.16 9.90
N THR A 212 29.71 8.39 8.65
CA THR A 212 30.62 7.51 7.92
C THR A 212 31.95 8.22 7.66
N GLU A 213 33.03 7.45 7.59
CA GLU A 213 34.33 7.99 7.22
C GLU A 213 34.38 8.27 5.71
N PRO A 214 34.76 9.50 5.30
CA PRO A 214 34.88 9.84 3.89
C PRO A 214 35.89 8.93 3.18
N HIS A 215 35.57 8.48 1.96
CA HIS A 215 36.42 7.66 1.07
C HIS A 215 36.64 6.19 1.48
N GLU A 216 36.19 5.77 2.67
CA GLU A 216 36.27 4.37 3.11
C GLU A 216 34.91 3.67 3.16
N THR A 217 33.83 4.44 3.17
CA THR A 217 32.48 3.92 2.98
C THR A 217 32.09 3.93 1.51
N GLY A 218 31.55 2.81 1.02
CA GLY A 218 31.08 2.67 -0.34
C GLY A 218 30.01 1.58 -0.46
N SER A 219 29.78 1.11 -1.68
CA SER A 219 28.72 0.14 -1.96
C SER A 219 28.87 -1.22 -1.26
N TYR A 220 30.10 -1.59 -0.88
CA TYR A 220 30.43 -2.88 -0.28
C TYR A 220 30.81 -2.80 1.20
N LEU A 221 31.36 -1.66 1.61
CA LEU A 221 31.87 -1.46 2.96
C LEU A 221 31.18 -0.26 3.59
N MET A 222 30.56 -0.48 4.75
CA MET A 222 30.05 0.60 5.60
C MET A 222 31.02 0.80 6.76
N LYS A 223 31.85 1.85 6.67
CA LYS A 223 32.77 2.23 7.75
C LYS A 223 32.20 3.42 8.53
N VAL A 224 31.70 3.12 9.72
CA VAL A 224 31.17 4.13 10.64
C VAL A 224 32.30 4.80 11.42
N VAL A 225 32.18 6.10 11.68
CA VAL A 225 33.19 6.88 12.44
C VAL A 225 33.36 6.37 13.88
N SER A 226 32.31 5.75 14.43
CA SER A 226 32.35 5.10 15.73
C SER A 226 31.53 3.82 15.68
N HIS A 227 32.05 2.77 16.31
CA HIS A 227 31.37 1.49 16.51
C HIS A 227 30.44 1.50 17.74
N ASP A 228 30.37 2.62 18.48
CA ASP A 228 29.42 2.78 19.58
C ASP A 228 28.00 2.95 19.01
N PRO A 229 27.01 2.13 19.39
CA PRO A 229 25.60 2.31 19.03
C PRO A 229 25.06 3.70 19.40
N SER A 230 25.64 4.35 20.40
CA SER A 230 25.32 5.72 20.83
C SER A 230 25.74 6.79 19.81
N ALA A 231 26.58 6.43 18.84
CA ALA A 231 26.96 7.29 17.72
C ALA A 231 25.86 7.42 16.66
N LEU A 232 24.74 6.70 16.82
CA LEU A 232 23.54 6.92 16.02
C LEU A 232 23.04 8.35 16.24
N LEU A 233 23.24 9.20 15.24
CA LEU A 233 22.71 10.55 15.26
C LEU A 233 21.20 10.48 14.99
N GLY A 234 20.44 10.48 16.08
CA GLY A 234 18.99 10.48 16.05
C GLY A 234 18.44 11.69 15.31
N ILE A 235 17.37 11.47 14.56
CA ILE A 235 16.58 12.55 13.96
C ILE A 235 15.53 12.93 15.02
N PRO A 236 15.63 14.11 15.66
CA PRO A 236 14.73 14.48 16.73
C PRO A 236 13.34 14.79 16.17
N LEU A 237 12.46 13.80 16.25
CA LEU A 237 11.06 13.91 15.84
C LEU A 237 10.29 14.79 16.83
N GLY A 238 9.55 15.80 16.31
CA GLY A 238 8.67 16.63 17.14
C GLY A 238 9.30 17.89 17.75
N THR A 239 10.53 18.25 17.36
CA THR A 239 11.10 19.57 17.68
C THR A 239 10.49 20.66 16.78
N GLU A 240 10.43 21.91 17.23
CA GLU A 240 9.89 23.06 16.46
C GLU A 240 10.46 23.14 15.02
N LEU A 241 11.75 22.80 14.87
CA LEU A 241 12.48 22.83 13.61
C LEU A 241 12.20 21.62 12.70
N HIS A 242 11.68 20.51 13.26
CA HIS A 242 11.41 19.24 12.55
C HIS A 242 10.02 18.71 12.90
N ARG A 243 8.98 19.55 12.79
CA ARG A 243 7.60 19.08 12.95
C ARG A 243 7.22 18.21 11.74
N PRO A 244 6.95 16.91 11.93
CA PRO A 244 6.55 16.06 10.83
C PRO A 244 5.14 16.41 10.36
N GLU A 245 4.88 16.18 9.08
CA GLU A 245 3.54 16.25 8.52
C GLU A 245 2.91 14.86 8.60
N VAL A 246 1.81 14.76 9.35
CA VAL A 246 1.07 13.50 9.55
C VAL A 246 -0.20 13.54 8.71
N VAL A 247 -0.37 12.51 7.90
CA VAL A 247 -1.53 12.33 7.04
C VAL A 247 -2.06 10.92 7.25
N ILE A 248 -3.38 10.80 7.35
CA ILE A 248 -4.06 9.51 7.48
C ILE A 248 -5.02 9.36 6.33
N ILE A 249 -4.90 8.27 5.61
CA ILE A 249 -5.79 7.87 4.53
C ILE A 249 -6.58 6.68 5.06
N SER A 250 -7.88 6.87 5.27
CA SER A 250 -8.75 5.83 5.80
C SER A 250 -9.74 5.39 4.73
N GLY A 251 -9.73 4.12 4.35
CA GLY A 251 -10.70 3.55 3.44
C GLY A 251 -11.14 2.13 3.85
N PRO A 252 -11.97 1.47 3.04
CA PRO A 252 -12.61 0.20 3.39
C PRO A 252 -11.66 -1.02 3.38
N LEU A 253 -10.55 -0.98 2.65
CA LEU A 253 -9.59 -2.08 2.53
C LEU A 253 -8.32 -1.85 3.35
N GLU A 254 -7.86 -0.60 3.42
CA GLU A 254 -6.65 -0.19 4.14
C GLU A 254 -6.82 1.19 4.78
N THR A 255 -6.32 1.33 6.00
CA THR A 255 -5.98 2.64 6.58
C THR A 255 -4.47 2.79 6.65
N GLU A 256 -3.94 3.89 6.12
CA GLU A 256 -2.53 4.26 6.16
C GLU A 256 -2.33 5.54 6.96
N LEU A 257 -1.36 5.55 7.87
CA LEU A 257 -0.81 6.76 8.49
C LEU A 257 0.58 6.99 7.93
N ALA A 258 0.73 8.04 7.14
CA ALA A 258 1.99 8.48 6.58
C ALA A 258 2.56 9.65 7.38
N VAL A 259 3.88 9.62 7.56
CA VAL A 259 4.63 10.64 8.28
C VAL A 259 5.77 11.10 7.39
N MET A 260 5.81 12.40 7.12
CA MET A 260 6.86 13.02 6.34
C MET A 260 7.70 13.96 7.21
N LEU A 261 9.02 13.78 7.15
CA LEU A 261 9.97 14.62 7.87
C LEU A 261 10.46 15.75 6.96
N LYS A 262 10.01 16.98 7.25
CA LYS A 262 10.41 18.17 6.50
C LYS A 262 11.93 18.37 6.57
N GLY A 263 12.53 18.69 5.43
CA GLY A 263 13.97 18.98 5.29
C GLY A 263 14.90 17.76 5.23
N LYS A 264 14.40 16.52 5.36
CA LYS A 264 15.24 15.30 5.26
C LYS A 264 14.78 14.29 4.20
N SER A 265 13.71 14.57 3.46
CA SER A 265 13.14 13.68 2.42
C SER A 265 12.90 12.24 2.92
N ILE A 266 12.57 12.08 4.20
CA ILE A 266 12.24 10.78 4.79
C ILE A 266 10.72 10.72 4.96
N VAL A 267 10.13 9.67 4.38
CA VAL A 267 8.71 9.32 4.54
C VAL A 267 8.65 7.90 5.08
N TYR A 268 7.86 7.69 6.12
CA TYR A 268 7.51 6.35 6.60
C TYR A 268 6.00 6.27 6.81
N SER A 269 5.45 5.06 6.78
CA SER A 269 4.02 4.86 7.03
C SER A 269 3.71 3.59 7.78
N TRP A 270 2.56 3.62 8.46
CA TRP A 270 1.94 2.49 9.14
C TRP A 270 0.65 2.15 8.43
N LYS A 271 0.48 0.89 8.03
CA LYS A 271 -0.68 0.43 7.28
C LYS A 271 -1.42 -0.64 8.07
N VAL A 272 -2.73 -0.50 8.17
CA VAL A 272 -3.65 -1.46 8.78
C VAL A 272 -4.62 -1.92 7.71
N LEU A 273 -4.60 -3.23 7.44
CA LEU A 273 -5.47 -3.86 6.47
C LEU A 273 -6.81 -4.24 7.13
N HIS A 274 -7.92 -3.90 6.50
CA HIS A 274 -9.27 -4.26 6.96
C HIS A 274 -9.78 -5.53 6.28
N ALA A 275 -9.40 -5.72 5.01
CA ALA A 275 -9.81 -6.87 4.21
C ALA A 275 -9.02 -8.15 4.55
N GLY A 276 -9.72 -9.29 4.59
CA GLY A 276 -9.14 -10.63 4.83
C GLY A 276 -9.28 -11.17 6.26
N SER A 277 -9.96 -10.47 7.17
CA SER A 277 -10.06 -10.94 8.56
C SER A 277 -11.19 -11.94 8.84
N GLU A 278 -12.21 -12.04 7.98
CA GLU A 278 -13.35 -12.95 8.14
C GLU A 278 -13.33 -14.21 7.23
N ALA A 279 -12.65 -14.17 6.07
CA ALA A 279 -12.73 -15.24 5.06
C ALA A 279 -11.91 -16.51 5.39
N THR A 280 -11.04 -16.50 6.40
CA THR A 280 -10.26 -17.71 6.78
C THR A 280 -10.98 -18.62 7.78
N ARG A 281 -12.26 -18.36 8.11
CA ARG A 281 -13.00 -19.11 9.14
C ARG A 281 -13.79 -20.34 8.68
N GLU A 282 -13.84 -20.65 7.39
CA GLU A 282 -14.47 -21.90 6.93
C GLU A 282 -13.45 -22.86 6.29
N SER A 283 -12.67 -23.53 7.14
CA SER A 283 -12.15 -24.86 6.82
C SER A 283 -13.23 -25.89 7.21
N PRO A 284 -13.68 -26.77 6.30
CA PRO A 284 -14.69 -27.77 6.61
C PRO A 284 -14.06 -28.82 7.54
N ARG A 285 -14.30 -28.68 8.85
CA ARG A 285 -14.21 -29.85 9.74
C ARG A 285 -15.30 -30.81 9.27
N ALA A 286 -14.84 -31.91 8.68
CA ALA A 286 -15.63 -33.06 8.29
C ALA A 286 -16.72 -33.34 9.33
N ARG A 287 -17.98 -33.08 8.96
CA ARG A 287 -19.14 -33.63 9.66
C ARG A 287 -19.04 -35.15 9.51
N ARG A 288 -18.66 -35.86 10.57
CA ARG A 288 -18.95 -37.29 10.69
C ARG A 288 -20.46 -37.42 10.85
N PRO A 289 -21.15 -38.23 10.03
CA PRO A 289 -22.49 -38.69 10.35
C PRO A 289 -22.34 -39.95 11.21
N THR A 290 -22.80 -39.91 12.46
CA THR A 290 -23.17 -41.12 13.17
C THR A 290 -24.48 -40.84 13.86
N GLY A 291 -25.47 -41.63 13.46
CA GLY A 291 -26.87 -41.45 13.78
C GLY A 291 -27.22 -41.83 15.22
N LEU A 292 -28.46 -41.48 15.55
CA LEU A 292 -29.22 -42.05 16.64
C LEU A 292 -29.19 -43.58 16.60
N CYS A 293 -29.08 -44.20 17.76
CA CYS A 293 -29.93 -45.32 18.16
C CYS A 293 -30.08 -45.36 19.68
N ALA A 294 -31.31 -45.59 20.09
CA ALA A 294 -31.79 -45.68 21.47
C ALA A 294 -31.30 -46.94 22.21
N GLY A 295 -31.37 -46.87 23.54
CA GLY A 295 -31.13 -47.95 24.50
C GLY A 295 -31.08 -47.38 25.91
#